data_AF-A0AAN1CTS4-F1
#
_entry.id   AF-A0AAN1CTS4-F1
#
_cell.length_a   1.000
_cell.length_b   1.000
_cell.length_c   1.000
_cell.angle_alpha   90.00
_cell.angle_beta   90.00
_cell.angle_gamma   90.00
#
_symmetry.space_group_name_H-M   'P 1'
#
loop_
_entity.id
_entity.type
_entity.pdbx_description
1 polymer ?
#
loop_
_entity_poly.entity_id
_entity_poly.type
_entity_poly.pdbx_seq_one_letter_code
_entity_poly.pdbx_strand_id
1 'polypeptide(L)'
;MLTFPNHYRAPLASFAASLDNKGPENVITFVVERTKDTLTLIAGCEARLHLLTITLDEHCSLKTGKFSLNASMFKLCLAALDKPHSGEPISFHVRYHKGRLPVLTAQPSSDLWRDIHATPACDSHLGLLARVRSAGYEPLSKCWIESALHHAHSHPKLSLFRLNQQDEKLEIVAENTLHSYDLPYHTNPRIDLTLDTDALEGLKALCHQNRSSRIHVYADSECAYFSDEITTVCFGLNFDESELEAKPIHYQVETKFSVNVNALFNELKSHSQVDTIKLENQTYLYVSNSGIRVCGATEEERCFKCFETKVPPSDEALLYSLTSTEFKQAIGQFKTLNTKEMYLQVLITPEGSRMLGLYKHTLSEFPYSTVAIELFPEGLEDIEADIEFHQSITPTQADLFC
;
A
#
# COMPACT_ATOMS: atom_id res chain seq x y z
N MET A 1 -35.90 14.85 5.00
CA MET A 1 -35.02 14.14 5.95
C MET A 1 -33.57 14.35 5.50
N LEU A 2 -32.54 14.14 6.32
CA LEU A 2 -31.18 13.91 5.82
C LEU A 2 -30.93 12.42 5.95
N THR A 3 -30.53 11.74 4.88
CA THR A 3 -30.34 10.29 4.89
C THR A 3 -28.99 9.97 4.26
N PHE A 4 -28.23 9.10 4.93
CA PHE A 4 -26.98 8.54 4.43
C PHE A 4 -27.27 7.13 3.89
N PRO A 5 -27.23 6.94 2.55
CA PRO A 5 -27.34 5.62 1.95
C PRO A 5 -26.33 4.61 2.50
N ASN A 6 -26.70 3.32 2.48
CA ASN A 6 -25.87 2.24 3.02
C ASN A 6 -24.47 2.15 2.40
N HIS A 7 -24.29 2.54 1.13
CA HIS A 7 -22.98 2.49 0.49
C HIS A 7 -21.99 3.54 1.06
N TYR A 8 -22.47 4.57 1.77
CA TYR A 8 -21.63 5.51 2.51
C TYR A 8 -21.32 5.07 3.94
N ARG A 9 -21.79 3.88 4.38
CA ARG A 9 -21.60 3.42 5.76
C ARG A 9 -20.13 3.30 6.16
N ALA A 10 -19.31 2.67 5.32
CA ALA A 10 -17.88 2.52 5.59
C ALA A 10 -17.13 3.87 5.59
N PRO A 11 -17.29 4.75 4.58
CA PRO A 11 -16.75 6.10 4.63
C PRO A 11 -17.20 6.91 5.85
N LEU A 12 -18.47 6.81 6.23
CA LEU A 12 -19.01 7.54 7.38
C LEU A 12 -18.50 6.99 8.72
N ALA A 13 -18.27 5.68 8.83
CA ALA A 13 -17.64 5.08 10.00
C ALA A 13 -16.17 5.53 10.13
N SER A 14 -15.43 5.55 9.02
CA SER A 14 -14.05 6.08 8.96
C SER A 14 -14.01 7.56 9.36
N PHE A 15 -14.92 8.37 8.83
CA PHE A 15 -15.09 9.77 9.20
C PHE A 15 -15.42 9.95 10.69
N ALA A 16 -16.32 9.13 11.25
CA ALA A 16 -16.66 9.17 12.67
C ALA A 16 -15.47 8.78 13.57
N ALA A 17 -14.65 7.83 13.13
CA ALA A 17 -13.45 7.41 13.83
C ALA A 17 -12.42 8.55 13.92
N SER A 18 -12.28 9.38 12.88
CA SER A 18 -11.36 10.52 12.86
C SER A 18 -11.82 11.73 13.66
N LEU A 19 -13.07 11.75 14.16
CA LEU A 19 -13.53 12.84 15.02
C LEU A 19 -12.79 12.80 16.36
N ASP A 20 -11.85 13.74 16.53
CA ASP A 20 -11.14 13.96 17.78
C ASP A 20 -11.99 14.77 18.75
N ASN A 21 -12.22 14.20 19.94
CA ASN A 21 -12.98 14.86 21.01
C ASN A 21 -12.13 15.87 21.79
N LYS A 22 -10.81 15.95 21.54
CA LYS A 22 -9.85 16.79 22.25
C LYS A 22 -9.23 17.91 21.40
N GLY A 23 -9.52 17.93 20.10
CA GLY A 23 -9.02 18.95 19.19
C GLY A 23 -9.60 20.35 19.46
N PRO A 24 -8.91 21.42 19.02
CA PRO A 24 -9.38 22.80 19.19
C PRO A 24 -10.70 23.07 18.47
N GLU A 25 -10.95 22.33 17.37
CA GLU A 25 -12.15 22.41 16.54
C GLU A 25 -13.04 21.18 16.79
N ASN A 26 -13.71 21.11 17.95
CA ASN A 26 -14.62 20.02 18.31
C ASN A 26 -15.99 20.15 17.60
N VAL A 27 -15.95 20.39 16.28
CA VAL A 27 -17.12 20.59 15.44
C VAL A 27 -16.98 19.87 14.10
N ILE A 28 -18.10 19.62 13.44
CA ILE A 28 -18.16 19.13 12.07
C ILE A 28 -18.85 20.20 11.25
N THR A 29 -18.19 20.69 10.21
CA THR A 29 -18.78 21.68 9.30
C THR A 29 -19.48 20.96 8.15
N PHE A 30 -20.73 21.32 7.92
CA PHE A 30 -21.59 20.87 6.84
C PHE A 30 -21.63 21.96 5.77
N VAL A 31 -21.33 21.59 4.53
CA VAL A 31 -21.46 22.46 3.35
C VAL A 31 -22.47 21.83 2.41
N VAL A 32 -23.65 22.44 2.33
CA VAL A 32 -24.79 21.97 1.53
C VAL A 32 -24.87 22.78 0.24
N GLU A 33 -24.70 22.12 -0.90
CA GLU A 33 -24.80 22.70 -2.24
C GLU A 33 -25.95 22.04 -3.02
N ARG A 34 -27.19 22.53 -2.87
CA ARG A 34 -28.36 21.94 -3.55
C ARG A 34 -28.35 22.06 -5.08
N THR A 35 -27.58 22.99 -5.65
CA THR A 35 -27.43 23.08 -7.11
C THR A 35 -26.55 21.98 -7.69
N LYS A 36 -25.77 21.30 -6.85
CA LYS A 36 -24.92 20.16 -7.22
C LYS A 36 -25.39 18.86 -6.57
N ASP A 37 -26.47 18.91 -5.80
CA ASP A 37 -26.95 17.82 -4.96
C ASP A 37 -25.84 17.21 -4.08
N THR A 38 -24.99 18.03 -3.46
CA THR A 38 -23.91 17.54 -2.60
C THR A 38 -23.98 18.07 -1.17
N LEU A 39 -23.55 17.23 -0.23
CA LEU A 39 -23.21 17.60 1.13
C LEU A 39 -21.77 17.18 1.42
N THR A 40 -20.92 18.14 1.77
CA THR A 40 -19.57 17.88 2.27
C THR A 40 -19.54 18.06 3.78
N LEU A 41 -19.14 17.01 4.50
CA LEU A 41 -18.78 17.04 5.91
C LEU A 41 -17.28 17.29 6.04
N ILE A 42 -16.89 18.13 6.98
CA ILE A 42 -15.48 18.50 7.21
C ILE A 42 -15.18 18.38 8.70
N ALA A 43 -14.12 17.66 9.04
CA ALA A 43 -13.62 17.52 10.41
C ALA A 43 -12.08 17.51 10.46
N GLY A 44 -11.53 17.88 11.61
CA GLY A 44 -10.08 17.93 11.83
C GLY A 44 -9.50 19.31 11.54
N CYS A 45 -8.18 19.37 11.39
CA CYS A 45 -7.43 20.61 11.17
C CYS A 45 -6.42 20.43 10.04
N GLU A 46 -5.64 21.46 9.73
CA GLU A 46 -4.65 21.42 8.63
C GLU A 46 -3.70 20.20 8.69
N ALA A 47 -3.22 19.85 9.88
CA ALA A 47 -2.33 18.70 10.05
C ALA A 47 -3.03 17.34 9.82
N ARG A 48 -4.34 17.27 10.04
CA ARG A 48 -5.13 16.04 9.89
C ARG A 48 -6.58 16.37 9.61
N LEU A 49 -6.93 16.44 8.34
CA LEU A 49 -8.24 16.85 7.86
C LEU A 49 -8.92 15.68 7.16
N HIS A 50 -10.22 15.50 7.42
CA HIS A 50 -11.05 14.48 6.80
C HIS A 50 -12.32 15.14 6.24
N LEU A 51 -12.59 14.91 4.96
CA LEU A 51 -13.80 15.31 4.28
C LEU A 51 -14.58 14.09 3.81
N LEU A 52 -15.89 14.15 3.95
CA LEU A 52 -16.82 13.20 3.35
C LEU A 52 -17.84 13.95 2.50
N THR A 53 -17.81 13.73 1.19
CA THR A 53 -18.77 14.28 0.24
C THR A 53 -19.76 13.21 -0.18
N ILE A 54 -21.04 13.47 0.04
CA ILE A 54 -22.13 12.57 -0.35
C ILE A 54 -23.07 13.27 -1.31
N THR A 55 -23.77 12.45 -2.10
CA THR A 55 -24.89 12.92 -2.91
C THR A 55 -26.13 13.06 -2.03
N LEU A 56 -26.81 14.19 -2.13
CA LEU A 56 -28.05 14.47 -1.44
C LEU A 56 -29.24 13.91 -2.22
N ASP A 57 -30.15 13.27 -1.50
CA ASP A 57 -31.44 12.87 -2.06
C ASP A 57 -32.28 14.09 -2.46
N GLU A 58 -33.13 13.94 -3.49
CA GLU A 58 -34.04 14.98 -3.95
C GLU A 58 -34.95 15.47 -2.80
N HIS A 59 -35.41 14.54 -1.94
CA HIS A 59 -36.25 14.79 -0.77
C HIS A 59 -35.46 15.21 0.48
N CYS A 60 -34.16 15.51 0.33
CA CYS A 60 -33.36 16.03 1.44
C CYS A 60 -33.94 17.36 1.93
N SER A 61 -34.15 17.47 3.25
CA SER A 61 -34.74 18.68 3.86
C SER A 61 -33.71 19.77 4.16
N LEU A 62 -32.41 19.50 3.98
CA LEU A 62 -31.38 20.53 4.15
C LEU A 62 -31.46 21.56 3.03
N LYS A 63 -31.46 22.84 3.42
CA LYS A 63 -31.34 23.98 2.50
C LYS A 63 -29.86 24.27 2.20
N THR A 64 -29.59 24.84 1.01
CA THR A 64 -28.26 25.37 0.67
C THR A 64 -27.73 26.27 1.77
N GLY A 65 -26.49 26.05 2.20
CA GLY A 65 -25.90 26.80 3.28
C GLY A 65 -24.73 26.07 3.92
N LYS A 66 -24.15 26.71 4.94
CA LYS A 66 -23.01 26.19 5.69
C LYS A 66 -23.31 26.31 7.18
N PHE A 67 -23.04 25.26 7.95
CA PHE A 67 -23.27 25.26 9.39
C PHE A 67 -22.37 24.22 10.05
N SER A 68 -22.22 24.29 11.38
CA SER A 68 -21.44 23.31 12.13
C SER A 68 -22.28 22.60 13.19
N LEU A 69 -21.90 21.37 13.51
CA LEU A 69 -22.48 20.57 14.58
C LEU A 69 -21.40 20.19 15.59
N ASN A 70 -21.78 19.95 16.84
CA ASN A 70 -20.85 19.39 17.83
C ASN A 70 -20.39 17.99 17.41
N ALA A 71 -19.07 17.77 17.29
CA ALA A 71 -18.53 16.53 16.74
C ALA A 71 -18.80 15.32 17.65
N SER A 72 -18.60 15.47 18.96
CA SER A 72 -18.87 14.39 19.92
C SER A 72 -20.33 13.94 19.93
N MET A 73 -21.28 14.87 19.85
CA MET A 73 -22.71 14.54 19.76
C MET A 73 -23.06 13.85 18.44
N PHE A 74 -22.49 14.31 17.33
CA PHE A 74 -22.69 13.66 16.03
C PHE A 74 -22.11 12.23 16.03
N LYS A 75 -20.89 12.04 16.55
CA LYS A 75 -20.26 10.72 16.75
C LYS A 75 -21.14 9.81 17.59
N LEU A 76 -21.70 10.33 18.68
CA LEU A 76 -22.61 9.59 19.54
C LEU A 76 -23.90 9.16 18.81
N CYS A 77 -24.41 9.99 17.90
CA CYS A 77 -25.55 9.63 17.04
C CYS A 77 -25.17 8.58 15.99
N LEU A 78 -23.93 8.63 15.49
CA LEU A 78 -23.40 7.65 14.57
C LEU A 78 -23.02 6.31 15.23
N ALA A 79 -22.82 6.23 16.55
CA ALA A 79 -22.48 4.97 17.25
C ALA A 79 -23.53 3.84 17.05
N ALA A 80 -24.74 4.16 16.57
CA ALA A 80 -25.70 3.16 16.10
C ALA A 80 -25.22 2.37 14.85
N LEU A 81 -24.18 2.85 14.15
CA LEU A 81 -23.51 2.21 13.02
C LEU A 81 -22.77 0.92 13.38
N ASP A 82 -22.41 0.71 14.63
CA ASP A 82 -21.66 -0.47 15.08
C ASP A 82 -22.52 -1.73 15.19
N LYS A 83 -23.83 -1.64 14.88
CA LYS A 83 -24.71 -2.82 14.78
C LYS A 83 -24.61 -3.43 13.38
N PRO A 84 -23.92 -4.57 13.19
CA PRO A 84 -23.55 -5.09 11.87
C PRO A 84 -24.72 -5.57 11.00
N HIS A 85 -25.98 -5.49 11.46
CA HIS A 85 -27.12 -6.19 10.83
C HIS A 85 -28.34 -5.31 10.48
N SER A 86 -28.36 -4.02 10.82
CA SER A 86 -29.39 -3.14 10.26
C SER A 86 -28.91 -2.66 8.90
N GLY A 87 -29.41 -3.26 7.81
CA GLY A 87 -29.28 -2.71 6.45
C GLY A 87 -30.06 -1.41 6.27
N GLU A 88 -30.25 -0.64 7.33
CA GLU A 88 -31.05 0.57 7.38
C GLU A 88 -30.16 1.80 7.21
N PRO A 89 -30.59 2.77 6.38
CA PRO A 89 -29.85 3.99 6.17
C PRO A 89 -29.92 4.88 7.41
N ILE A 90 -28.83 5.59 7.72
CA ILE A 90 -28.84 6.54 8.84
C ILE A 90 -29.64 7.76 8.42
N SER A 91 -30.62 8.14 9.23
CA SER A 91 -31.45 9.29 8.95
C SER A 91 -31.52 10.26 10.11
N PHE A 92 -31.53 11.55 9.78
CA PHE A 92 -31.72 12.66 10.69
C PHE A 92 -32.97 13.45 10.26
N HIS A 93 -33.86 13.73 11.20
CA HIS A 93 -34.93 14.69 10.96
C HIS A 93 -34.37 16.10 11.03
N VAL A 94 -34.66 16.90 10.00
CA VAL A 94 -34.17 18.28 9.87
C VAL A 94 -35.30 19.23 10.22
N ARG A 95 -35.10 20.11 11.20
CA ARG A 95 -36.05 21.18 11.55
C ARG A 95 -35.37 22.55 11.46
N TYR A 96 -36.13 23.55 11.00
CA TYR A 96 -35.69 24.94 10.97
C TYR A 96 -36.60 25.78 11.88
N HIS A 97 -36.04 26.49 12.85
CA HIS A 97 -36.80 27.40 13.70
C HIS A 97 -36.59 28.85 13.22
N LYS A 98 -37.68 29.52 12.79
CA LYS A 98 -37.73 30.96 12.48
C LYS A 98 -36.52 31.50 11.69
N GLY A 99 -36.16 30.86 10.57
CA GLY A 99 -35.08 31.30 9.68
C GLY A 99 -33.65 31.07 10.17
N ARG A 100 -33.46 30.37 11.30
CA ARG A 100 -32.15 30.04 11.89
C ARG A 100 -31.56 28.76 11.29
N LEU A 101 -30.32 28.47 11.69
CA LEU A 101 -29.59 27.22 11.44
C LEU A 101 -30.43 25.97 11.78
N PRO A 102 -30.19 24.82 11.11
CA PRO A 102 -31.00 23.62 11.30
C PRO A 102 -30.78 23.00 12.69
N VAL A 103 -31.78 22.25 13.14
CA VAL A 103 -31.65 21.27 14.22
C VAL A 103 -31.75 19.89 13.59
N LEU A 104 -30.75 19.04 13.82
CA LEU A 104 -30.78 17.64 13.42
C LEU A 104 -31.22 16.78 14.59
N THR A 105 -32.28 16.00 14.40
CA THR A 105 -32.76 15.03 15.39
C THR A 105 -32.42 13.62 14.92
N ALA A 106 -31.59 12.91 15.67
CA ALA A 106 -31.37 11.48 15.50
C ALA A 106 -32.31 10.69 16.43
N GLN A 107 -32.87 9.59 15.93
CA GLN A 107 -33.71 8.68 16.72
C GLN A 107 -33.08 7.27 16.73
N PRO A 108 -32.06 7.04 17.59
CA PRO A 108 -31.36 5.74 17.67
C PRO A 108 -32.22 4.58 18.19
N SER A 109 -33.31 4.84 18.92
CA SER A 109 -34.31 3.85 19.33
C SER A 109 -35.69 4.50 19.41
N SER A 110 -36.76 3.70 19.51
CA SER A 110 -38.14 4.19 19.52
C SER A 110 -38.46 5.17 20.66
N ASP A 111 -37.66 5.14 21.73
CA ASP A 111 -37.82 5.92 22.96
C ASP A 111 -36.70 6.95 23.21
N LEU A 112 -35.71 7.05 22.32
CA LEU A 112 -34.57 7.95 22.48
C LEU A 112 -34.43 8.90 21.29
N TRP A 113 -34.45 10.20 21.58
CA TRP A 113 -34.19 11.26 20.61
C TRP A 113 -32.96 12.06 21.05
N ARG A 114 -32.16 12.46 20.08
CA ARG A 114 -30.99 13.32 20.28
C ARG A 114 -31.07 14.50 19.32
N ASP A 115 -31.23 15.70 19.88
CA ASP A 115 -31.25 16.95 19.13
C ASP A 115 -29.86 17.57 19.10
N ILE A 116 -29.39 17.91 17.90
CA ILE A 116 -28.13 18.60 17.64
C ILE A 116 -28.46 19.96 17.04
N HIS A 117 -28.21 21.02 17.81
CA HIS A 117 -28.37 22.38 17.35
C HIS A 117 -27.16 22.81 16.53
N ALA A 118 -27.39 23.29 15.31
CA ALA A 118 -26.31 23.81 14.50
C ALA A 118 -25.85 25.19 14.98
N THR A 119 -24.56 25.41 14.85
CA THR A 119 -23.87 26.69 15.04
C THR A 119 -23.39 27.24 13.70
N PRO A 120 -22.94 28.50 13.62
CA PRO A 120 -22.27 29.02 12.43
C PRO A 120 -21.13 28.09 11.99
N ALA A 121 -20.87 28.06 10.68
CA ALA A 121 -19.82 27.23 10.11
C ALA A 121 -18.44 27.60 10.69
N CYS A 122 -17.53 26.63 10.80
CA CYS A 122 -16.16 26.88 11.21
C CYS A 122 -15.37 27.49 10.04
N ASP A 123 -14.87 28.71 10.21
CA ASP A 123 -14.14 29.42 9.15
C ASP A 123 -12.86 28.70 8.73
N SER A 124 -12.15 28.07 9.68
CA SER A 124 -10.97 27.23 9.43
C SER A 124 -11.29 26.07 8.47
N HIS A 125 -12.36 25.31 8.75
CA HIS A 125 -12.83 24.24 7.86
C HIS A 125 -13.17 24.76 6.46
N LEU A 126 -13.76 25.96 6.35
CA LEU A 126 -14.11 26.54 5.06
C LEU A 126 -12.86 26.98 4.26
N GLY A 127 -11.84 27.50 4.94
CA GLY A 127 -10.55 27.81 4.34
C GLY A 127 -9.84 26.55 3.83
N LEU A 128 -9.82 25.48 4.63
CA LEU A 128 -9.28 24.19 4.25
C LEU A 128 -10.02 23.58 3.05
N LEU A 129 -11.37 23.62 3.05
CA LEU A 129 -12.16 23.16 1.91
C LEU A 129 -11.82 23.91 0.62
N ALA A 130 -11.62 25.23 0.70
CA ALA A 130 -11.25 26.03 -0.47
C ALA A 130 -9.89 25.58 -1.03
N ARG A 131 -8.88 25.35 -0.17
CA ARG A 131 -7.56 24.84 -0.57
C ARG A 131 -7.65 23.47 -1.22
N VAL A 132 -8.35 22.54 -0.58
CA VAL A 132 -8.58 21.18 -1.11
C VAL A 132 -9.24 21.23 -2.49
N ARG A 133 -10.21 22.12 -2.71
CA ARG A 133 -10.89 22.25 -4.01
C ARG A 133 -10.04 22.92 -5.10
N SER A 134 -9.06 23.73 -4.72
CA SER A 134 -8.13 24.37 -5.65
C SER A 134 -6.86 23.56 -5.93
N ALA A 135 -6.66 22.43 -5.23
CA ALA A 135 -5.47 21.61 -5.39
C ALA A 135 -5.40 20.99 -6.80
N GLY A 136 -4.20 20.99 -7.39
CA GLY A 136 -3.93 20.40 -8.69
C GLY A 136 -3.74 18.90 -8.60
N TYR A 137 -4.82 18.15 -8.35
CA TYR A 137 -4.77 16.70 -8.21
C TYR A 137 -4.28 16.00 -9.49
N GLU A 138 -3.44 14.99 -9.31
CA GLU A 138 -3.10 14.00 -10.33
C GLU A 138 -3.85 12.68 -10.04
N PRO A 139 -4.60 12.13 -11.02
CA PRO A 139 -5.31 10.87 -10.85
C PRO A 139 -4.36 9.67 -11.00
N LEU A 140 -4.11 8.96 -9.90
CA LEU A 140 -3.29 7.75 -9.89
C LEU A 140 -4.18 6.51 -9.91
N SER A 141 -3.75 5.47 -10.64
CA SER A 141 -4.44 4.18 -10.56
C SER A 141 -4.18 3.52 -9.20
N LYS A 142 -5.22 2.95 -8.60
CA LYS A 142 -5.11 2.25 -7.31
C LYS A 142 -4.10 1.11 -7.38
N CYS A 143 -4.10 0.31 -8.45
CA CYS A 143 -3.16 -0.79 -8.63
C CYS A 143 -1.70 -0.31 -8.68
N TRP A 144 -1.45 0.84 -9.30
CA TRP A 144 -0.13 1.46 -9.32
C TRP A 144 0.30 1.88 -7.91
N ILE A 145 -0.57 2.57 -7.16
CA ILE A 145 -0.30 2.98 -5.78
C ILE A 145 -0.01 1.76 -4.91
N GLU A 146 -0.88 0.74 -4.92
CA GLU A 146 -0.72 -0.47 -4.11
C GLU A 146 0.61 -1.19 -4.39
N SER A 147 1.08 -1.13 -5.62
CA SER A 147 2.33 -1.78 -6.01
C SER A 147 3.55 -0.92 -5.64
N ALA A 148 3.48 0.41 -5.77
CA ALA A 148 4.51 1.30 -5.23
C ALA A 148 4.62 1.17 -3.69
N LEU A 149 3.48 1.08 -3.01
CA LEU A 149 3.38 0.83 -1.56
C LEU A 149 3.92 -0.55 -1.17
N HIS A 150 4.05 -1.51 -2.09
CA HIS A 150 4.60 -2.80 -1.76
C HIS A 150 6.07 -2.70 -1.32
N HIS A 151 6.86 -1.84 -1.96
CA HIS A 151 8.26 -1.62 -1.60
C HIS A 151 8.40 -1.11 -0.16
N ALA A 152 7.41 -0.37 0.35
CA ALA A 152 7.38 0.09 1.73
C ALA A 152 7.25 -1.06 2.75
N HIS A 153 6.66 -2.21 2.38
CA HIS A 153 6.52 -3.34 3.32
C HIS A 153 7.87 -3.98 3.68
N SER A 154 8.84 -3.94 2.77
CA SER A 154 10.20 -4.43 3.03
C SER A 154 10.98 -3.53 3.99
N HIS A 155 10.44 -2.37 4.35
CA HIS A 155 11.09 -1.34 5.19
C HIS A 155 10.19 -0.96 6.37
N PRO A 156 10.09 -1.80 7.42
CA PRO A 156 9.17 -1.56 8.54
C PRO A 156 9.48 -0.28 9.34
N LYS A 157 10.70 0.24 9.24
CA LYS A 157 11.14 1.50 9.85
C LYS A 157 11.40 2.59 8.82
N LEU A 158 10.59 2.62 7.76
CA LEU A 158 10.61 3.74 6.82
C LEU A 158 10.20 5.03 7.51
N SER A 159 10.85 6.12 7.16
CA SER A 159 10.46 7.47 7.56
C SER A 159 10.04 8.35 6.39
N LEU A 160 10.56 8.08 5.19
CA LEU A 160 10.25 8.83 3.99
C LEU A 160 10.01 7.92 2.80
N PHE A 161 8.96 8.23 2.05
CA PHE A 161 8.61 7.60 0.78
C PHE A 161 8.56 8.69 -0.30
N ARG A 162 9.39 8.57 -1.33
CA ARG A 162 9.51 9.56 -2.39
C ARG A 162 9.37 8.96 -3.78
N LEU A 163 8.48 9.53 -4.58
CA LEU A 163 8.44 9.33 -6.02
C LEU A 163 9.12 10.52 -6.66
N ASN A 164 10.19 10.24 -7.39
CA ASN A 164 10.90 11.24 -8.16
C ASN A 164 10.59 11.02 -9.64
N GLN A 165 9.79 11.92 -10.20
CA GLN A 165 9.37 11.88 -11.59
C GLN A 165 10.55 12.12 -12.53
N GLN A 166 11.45 13.04 -12.19
CA GLN A 166 12.57 13.43 -13.06
C GLN A 166 13.55 12.29 -13.29
N ASP A 167 13.86 11.55 -12.22
CA ASP A 167 14.81 10.43 -12.24
C ASP A 167 14.11 9.08 -12.46
N GLU A 168 12.78 9.08 -12.64
CA GLU A 168 11.94 7.88 -12.80
C GLU A 168 12.19 6.78 -11.75
N LYS A 169 12.35 7.17 -10.49
CA LYS A 169 12.65 6.26 -9.37
C LYS A 169 11.69 6.40 -8.20
N LEU A 170 11.51 5.28 -7.50
CA LEU A 170 10.93 5.22 -6.18
C LEU A 170 12.07 5.18 -5.14
N GLU A 171 11.96 6.02 -4.13
CA GLU A 171 12.95 6.20 -3.09
C GLU A 171 12.31 5.98 -1.72
N ILE A 172 12.99 5.23 -0.87
CA ILE A 172 12.57 4.96 0.51
C ILE A 172 13.74 5.26 1.41
N VAL A 173 13.51 6.10 2.43
CA VAL A 173 14.48 6.28 3.52
C VAL A 173 14.03 5.42 4.68
N ALA A 174 14.90 4.52 5.11
CA ALA A 174 14.72 3.70 6.29
C ALA A 174 16.05 3.70 7.06
N GLU A 175 15.98 3.90 8.38
CA GLU A 175 17.16 3.91 9.25
C GLU A 175 18.28 4.83 8.71
N ASN A 176 17.92 6.03 8.24
CA ASN A 176 18.81 7.06 7.64
C ASN A 176 19.53 6.65 6.34
N THR A 177 19.07 5.59 5.69
CA THR A 177 19.64 5.08 4.46
C THR A 177 18.65 5.21 3.31
N LEU A 178 19.09 5.74 2.18
CA LEU A 178 18.27 5.90 0.98
C LEU A 178 18.33 4.65 0.11
N HIS A 179 17.21 3.98 -0.03
CA HIS A 179 16.98 2.87 -0.95
C HIS A 179 16.29 3.40 -2.21
N SER A 180 16.83 3.07 -3.38
CA SER A 180 16.29 3.48 -4.67
C SER A 180 15.85 2.26 -5.48
N TYR A 181 14.70 2.40 -6.14
CA TYR A 181 14.05 1.36 -6.94
C TYR A 181 13.64 1.92 -8.30
N ASP A 182 13.79 1.12 -9.34
CA ASP A 182 13.23 1.42 -10.66
C ASP A 182 11.70 1.50 -10.55
N LEU A 183 11.06 2.54 -11.11
CA LEU A 183 9.60 2.65 -11.03
C LEU A 183 8.89 1.44 -11.66
N PRO A 184 7.79 0.96 -11.04
CA PRO A 184 7.33 -0.39 -11.31
C PRO A 184 6.57 -0.59 -12.64
N TYR A 185 6.26 0.46 -13.42
CA TYR A 185 5.37 0.32 -14.59
C TYR A 185 5.79 1.15 -15.81
N HIS A 186 5.22 0.82 -16.96
CA HIS A 186 5.38 1.59 -18.22
C HIS A 186 4.62 2.93 -18.22
N THR A 187 3.63 3.09 -17.33
CA THR A 187 2.84 4.32 -17.19
C THR A 187 3.11 4.93 -15.83
N ASN A 188 4.32 5.48 -15.68
CA ASN A 188 4.69 6.18 -14.46
C ASN A 188 3.89 7.46 -14.30
N PRO A 189 3.47 7.78 -13.07
CA PRO A 189 2.70 8.98 -12.82
C PRO A 189 3.58 10.21 -12.98
N ARG A 190 2.97 11.31 -13.42
CA ARG A 190 3.65 12.58 -13.64
C ARG A 190 3.53 13.46 -12.40
N ILE A 191 3.94 12.91 -11.26
CA ILE A 191 3.88 13.58 -9.97
C ILE A 191 5.14 13.28 -9.19
N ASP A 192 5.74 14.33 -8.63
CA ASP A 192 6.69 14.21 -7.53
C ASP A 192 5.89 14.12 -6.23
N LEU A 193 6.19 13.11 -5.42
CA LEU A 193 5.45 12.82 -4.21
C LEU A 193 6.43 12.50 -3.10
N THR A 194 6.43 13.27 -2.02
CA THR A 194 7.21 12.96 -0.81
C THR A 194 6.25 12.83 0.34
N LEU A 195 6.25 11.67 1.01
CA LEU A 195 5.34 11.34 2.09
C LEU A 195 6.12 10.86 3.31
N ASP A 196 5.68 11.30 4.48
CA ASP A 196 6.08 10.71 5.75
C ASP A 196 5.26 9.45 6.05
N THR A 197 5.57 8.78 7.15
CA THR A 197 4.88 7.55 7.56
C THR A 197 3.38 7.75 7.74
N ASP A 198 2.94 8.86 8.34
CA ASP A 198 1.53 9.11 8.64
C ASP A 198 0.71 9.32 7.37
N ALA A 199 1.23 10.12 6.43
CA ALA A 199 0.60 10.33 5.13
C ALA A 199 0.60 9.05 4.29
N LEU A 200 1.68 8.26 4.34
CA LEU A 200 1.75 6.97 3.64
C LEU A 200 0.71 5.97 4.15
N GLU A 201 0.53 5.86 5.47
CA GLU A 201 -0.52 5.03 6.08
C GLU A 201 -1.92 5.54 5.75
N GLY A 202 -2.11 6.86 5.67
CA GLY A 202 -3.33 7.48 5.17
C GLY A 202 -3.69 7.05 3.75
N LEU A 203 -2.71 7.10 2.84
CA LEU A 203 -2.88 6.66 1.45
C LEU A 203 -3.17 5.16 1.36
N LYS A 204 -2.46 4.33 2.14
CA LYS A 204 -2.74 2.88 2.27
C LYS A 204 -4.17 2.64 2.70
N ALA A 205 -4.62 3.28 3.78
CA ALA A 205 -5.96 3.11 4.33
C ALA A 205 -7.05 3.49 3.31
N LEU A 206 -6.86 4.61 2.60
CA LEU A 206 -7.79 5.04 1.56
C LEU A 206 -7.89 4.04 0.41
N CYS A 207 -6.75 3.49 -0.03
CA CYS A 207 -6.73 2.45 -1.06
C CYS A 207 -7.53 1.22 -0.63
N HIS A 208 -7.35 0.73 0.61
CA HIS A 208 -8.06 -0.46 1.10
C HIS A 208 -9.57 -0.27 1.25
N GLN A 209 -10.01 0.92 1.67
CA GLN A 209 -11.43 1.19 1.95
C GLN A 209 -12.24 1.47 0.68
N ASN A 210 -11.60 1.92 -0.40
CA ASN A 210 -12.29 2.36 -1.60
C ASN A 210 -12.45 1.27 -2.68
N ARG A 211 -13.58 1.35 -3.40
CA ARG A 211 -13.88 0.60 -4.62
C ARG A 211 -13.44 1.32 -5.90
N SER A 212 -13.08 2.60 -5.84
CA SER A 212 -12.57 3.31 -7.02
C SER A 212 -11.29 2.67 -7.53
N SER A 213 -11.16 2.66 -8.86
CA SER A 213 -9.93 2.27 -9.54
C SER A 213 -8.86 3.37 -9.53
N ARG A 214 -9.23 4.59 -9.09
CA ARG A 214 -8.37 5.77 -9.08
C ARG A 214 -8.43 6.52 -7.75
N ILE A 215 -7.28 7.05 -7.35
CA ILE A 215 -7.12 7.96 -6.23
C ILE A 215 -6.48 9.24 -6.77
N HIS A 216 -7.10 10.37 -6.48
CA HIS A 216 -6.59 11.69 -6.82
C HIS A 216 -5.59 12.11 -5.74
N VAL A 217 -4.36 12.40 -6.14
CA VAL A 217 -3.25 12.69 -5.23
C VAL A 217 -2.72 14.09 -5.49
N TYR A 218 -2.44 14.83 -4.43
CA TYR A 218 -1.69 16.07 -4.46
C TYR A 218 -0.74 16.07 -3.27
N ALA A 219 0.48 16.54 -3.46
CA ALA A 219 1.39 16.83 -2.35
C ALA A 219 2.28 18.02 -2.71
N ASP A 220 2.61 18.82 -1.71
CA ASP A 220 3.63 19.85 -1.76
C ASP A 220 4.62 19.67 -0.58
N SER A 221 5.35 20.72 -0.20
CA SER A 221 6.29 20.64 0.92
C SER A 221 5.62 20.56 2.30
N GLU A 222 4.36 21.00 2.40
CA GLU A 222 3.67 21.19 3.68
C GLU A 222 2.55 20.19 3.90
N CYS A 223 1.92 19.69 2.83
CA CYS A 223 0.75 18.84 2.96
C CYS A 223 0.57 17.85 1.81
N ALA A 224 -0.09 16.74 2.12
CA ALA A 224 -0.56 15.76 1.17
C ALA A 224 -2.08 15.61 1.23
N TYR A 225 -2.73 15.58 0.07
CA TYR A 225 -4.16 15.32 -0.08
C TYR A 225 -4.38 14.05 -0.90
N PHE A 226 -5.22 13.16 -0.38
CA PHE A 226 -5.65 11.96 -1.08
C PHE A 226 -7.17 11.93 -1.15
N SER A 227 -7.71 11.88 -2.36
CA SER A 227 -9.14 11.90 -2.60
C SER A 227 -9.58 10.72 -3.45
N ASP A 228 -10.71 10.17 -3.04
CA ASP A 228 -11.35 9.01 -3.64
C ASP A 228 -12.70 9.43 -4.29
N GLU A 229 -12.90 10.76 -4.40
CA GLU A 229 -14.11 11.52 -4.78
C GLU A 229 -15.21 11.56 -3.71
N ILE A 230 -15.29 10.56 -2.85
CA ILE A 230 -16.23 10.52 -1.72
C ILE A 230 -15.52 11.02 -0.45
N THR A 231 -14.36 10.46 -0.18
CA THR A 231 -13.52 10.68 0.98
C THR A 231 -12.29 11.45 0.54
N THR A 232 -11.95 12.51 1.27
CA THR A 232 -10.67 13.19 1.10
C THR A 232 -9.98 13.28 2.46
N VAL A 233 -8.76 12.80 2.52
CA VAL A 233 -7.91 12.88 3.71
C VAL A 233 -6.71 13.77 3.41
N CYS A 234 -6.28 14.49 4.43
CA CYS A 234 -5.19 15.45 4.35
C CYS A 234 -4.27 15.26 5.54
N PHE A 235 -2.97 15.33 5.27
CA PHE A 235 -1.90 15.19 6.24
C PHE A 235 -0.96 16.39 6.10
N GLY A 236 -0.63 17.00 7.23
CA GLY A 236 0.51 17.93 7.29
C GLY A 236 1.80 17.11 7.27
N LEU A 237 2.71 17.46 6.37
CA LEU A 237 3.96 16.75 6.17
C LEU A 237 5.04 17.39 7.05
N ASN A 238 5.79 16.56 7.76
CA ASN A 238 6.93 17.02 8.55
C ASN A 238 8.13 16.09 8.33
N PHE A 239 9.13 16.58 7.60
CA PHE A 239 10.34 15.82 7.29
C PHE A 239 11.51 16.29 8.15
N ASP A 240 12.35 15.36 8.61
CA ASP A 240 13.67 15.72 9.14
C ASP A 240 14.60 16.07 7.97
N GLU A 241 15.35 17.17 8.06
CA GLU A 241 16.32 17.58 7.04
C GLU A 241 17.33 16.47 6.74
N SER A 242 17.73 15.70 7.76
CA SER A 242 18.66 14.58 7.60
C SER A 242 18.06 13.42 6.79
N GLU A 243 16.74 13.26 6.78
CA GLU A 243 16.05 12.25 5.96
C GLU A 243 15.94 12.70 4.51
N LEU A 244 15.70 13.99 4.28
CA LEU A 244 15.69 14.58 2.94
C LEU A 244 17.07 14.49 2.27
N GLU A 245 18.13 14.58 3.06
CA GLU A 245 19.54 14.49 2.64
C GLU A 245 20.15 13.08 2.79
N ALA A 246 19.32 12.05 3.07
CA ALA A 246 19.79 10.69 3.25
C ALA A 246 20.60 10.21 2.03
N LYS A 247 21.71 9.53 2.29
CA LYS A 247 22.64 9.09 1.24
C LYS A 247 22.23 7.73 0.67
N PRO A 248 22.42 7.51 -0.65
CA PRO A 248 22.19 6.21 -1.26
C PRO A 248 22.97 5.11 -0.55
N ILE A 249 22.32 3.98 -0.32
CA ILE A 249 22.99 2.76 0.09
C ILE A 249 23.97 2.31 -0.99
N HIS A 250 25.17 1.94 -0.57
CA HIS A 250 26.20 1.40 -1.46
C HIS A 250 26.29 -0.10 -1.24
N TYR A 251 25.79 -0.87 -2.20
CA TYR A 251 25.87 -2.33 -2.15
C TYR A 251 27.19 -2.84 -2.72
N GLN A 252 27.76 -3.85 -2.05
CA GLN A 252 28.77 -4.71 -2.68
C GLN A 252 28.05 -5.86 -3.38
N VAL A 253 28.35 -6.08 -4.66
CA VAL A 253 27.79 -7.22 -5.42
C VAL A 253 28.63 -8.46 -5.15
N GLU A 254 28.00 -9.51 -4.60
CA GLU A 254 28.64 -10.80 -4.33
C GLU A 254 28.61 -11.70 -5.57
N THR A 255 27.43 -11.85 -6.19
CA THR A 255 27.26 -12.67 -7.39
C THR A 255 26.08 -12.16 -8.24
N LYS A 256 26.06 -12.52 -9.52
CA LYS A 256 25.05 -12.08 -10.49
C LYS A 256 24.66 -13.21 -11.45
N PHE A 257 23.40 -13.27 -11.83
CA PHE A 257 22.91 -14.31 -12.73
C PHE A 257 21.60 -13.88 -13.39
N SER A 258 21.10 -14.67 -14.34
CA SER A 258 19.78 -14.46 -14.94
C SER A 258 18.94 -15.72 -14.87
N VAL A 259 17.63 -15.53 -14.84
CA VAL A 259 16.64 -16.62 -14.82
C VAL A 259 15.43 -16.26 -15.67
N ASN A 260 14.81 -17.28 -16.25
CA ASN A 260 13.52 -17.11 -16.92
C ASN A 260 12.40 -16.88 -15.89
N VAL A 261 11.72 -15.73 -15.98
CA VAL A 261 10.70 -15.29 -15.01
C VAL A 261 9.56 -16.29 -14.89
N ASN A 262 9.03 -16.75 -16.03
CA ASN A 262 7.87 -17.64 -16.04
C ASN A 262 8.23 -19.04 -15.55
N ALA A 263 9.40 -19.57 -15.93
CA ALA A 263 9.87 -20.86 -15.45
C ALA A 263 10.06 -20.84 -13.93
N LEU A 264 10.73 -19.81 -13.39
CA LEU A 264 10.96 -19.68 -11.96
C LEU A 264 9.67 -19.53 -11.17
N PHE A 265 8.75 -18.65 -11.64
CA PHE A 265 7.46 -18.48 -10.97
C PHE A 265 6.62 -19.76 -10.96
N ASN A 266 6.61 -20.50 -12.06
CA ASN A 266 5.89 -21.77 -12.14
C ASN A 266 6.50 -22.82 -11.22
N GLU A 267 7.83 -22.86 -11.11
CA GLU A 267 8.52 -23.79 -10.20
C GLU A 267 8.18 -23.51 -8.74
N LEU A 268 8.29 -22.25 -8.29
CA LEU A 268 7.87 -21.88 -6.93
C LEU A 268 6.40 -22.16 -6.67
N LYS A 269 5.55 -22.07 -7.70
CA LYS A 269 4.15 -22.47 -7.61
C LYS A 269 4.02 -23.99 -7.41
N SER A 270 4.77 -24.80 -8.15
CA SER A 270 4.81 -26.26 -7.99
C SER A 270 5.33 -26.66 -6.60
N HIS A 271 6.43 -26.06 -6.13
CA HIS A 271 6.95 -26.29 -4.78
C HIS A 271 5.88 -26.02 -3.71
N SER A 272 5.11 -24.94 -3.87
CA SER A 272 4.03 -24.60 -2.92
C SER A 272 2.80 -25.54 -2.96
N GLN A 273 2.78 -26.55 -3.83
CA GLN A 273 1.77 -27.62 -3.82
C GLN A 273 2.16 -28.78 -2.91
N VAL A 274 3.43 -28.86 -2.49
CA VAL A 274 3.93 -29.83 -1.54
C VAL A 274 3.70 -29.26 -0.13
N ASP A 275 2.90 -29.96 0.68
CA ASP A 275 2.43 -29.42 1.96
C ASP A 275 3.58 -29.15 2.94
N THR A 276 4.60 -30.02 3.00
CA THR A 276 5.74 -29.82 3.92
C THR A 276 6.59 -28.62 3.51
N ILE A 277 6.93 -28.49 2.22
CA ILE A 277 7.70 -27.35 1.68
C ILE A 277 6.93 -26.05 1.87
N LYS A 278 5.61 -26.07 1.65
CA LYS A 278 4.74 -24.92 1.88
C LYS A 278 4.70 -24.51 3.35
N LEU A 279 4.66 -25.49 4.26
CA LEU A 279 4.64 -25.24 5.71
C LEU A 279 5.98 -24.66 6.20
N GLU A 280 7.09 -25.21 5.73
CA GLU A 280 8.45 -24.74 6.06
C GLU A 280 8.69 -23.32 5.53
N ASN A 281 8.07 -22.99 4.39
CA ASN A 281 8.14 -21.66 3.77
C ASN A 281 9.58 -21.20 3.49
N GLN A 282 10.50 -22.15 3.32
CA GLN A 282 11.90 -21.89 3.02
C GLN A 282 12.26 -22.39 1.62
N THR A 283 12.97 -21.55 0.86
CA THR A 283 13.54 -21.89 -0.44
C THR A 283 15.04 -21.71 -0.33
N TYR A 284 15.80 -22.59 -0.98
CA TYR A 284 17.23 -22.45 -1.17
C TYR A 284 17.56 -22.08 -2.61
N LEU A 285 18.56 -21.22 -2.75
CA LEU A 285 19.08 -20.76 -4.03
C LEU A 285 20.55 -21.12 -4.10
N TYR A 286 20.85 -22.17 -4.85
CA TYR A 286 22.22 -22.60 -5.11
C TYR A 286 22.74 -21.92 -6.37
N VAL A 287 23.89 -21.26 -6.24
CA VAL A 287 24.51 -20.44 -7.29
C VAL A 287 25.93 -20.96 -7.50
N SER A 288 26.24 -21.42 -8.71
CA SER A 288 27.59 -21.91 -9.08
C SER A 288 27.86 -21.65 -10.55
N ASN A 289 29.11 -21.82 -10.98
CA ASN A 289 29.48 -21.76 -12.40
C ASN A 289 28.68 -22.73 -13.30
N SER A 290 28.15 -23.82 -12.74
CA SER A 290 27.33 -24.82 -13.44
C SER A 290 25.89 -24.37 -13.70
N GLY A 291 25.46 -23.26 -13.09
CA GLY A 291 24.12 -22.71 -13.21
C GLY A 291 23.47 -22.43 -11.85
N ILE A 292 22.20 -22.07 -11.93
CA ILE A 292 21.39 -21.68 -10.78
C ILE A 292 20.38 -22.78 -10.49
N ARG A 293 20.26 -23.19 -9.24
CA ARG A 293 19.24 -24.15 -8.82
C ARG A 293 18.37 -23.56 -7.73
N VAL A 294 17.07 -23.78 -7.85
CA VAL A 294 16.09 -23.44 -6.83
C VAL A 294 15.61 -24.73 -6.20
N CYS A 295 15.69 -24.77 -4.88
CA CYS A 295 15.38 -25.95 -4.10
C CYS A 295 14.30 -25.60 -3.08
N GLY A 296 13.16 -26.28 -3.11
CA GLY A 296 12.24 -26.32 -1.98
C GLY A 296 12.59 -27.56 -1.17
N ALA A 297 12.95 -27.43 0.10
CA ALA A 297 13.45 -28.56 0.87
C ALA A 297 12.92 -28.57 2.30
N THR A 298 12.53 -29.77 2.72
CA THR A 298 12.41 -30.19 4.12
C THR A 298 13.36 -31.37 4.35
N GLU A 299 13.38 -31.93 5.56
CA GLU A 299 14.14 -33.15 5.84
C GLU A 299 13.66 -34.34 4.99
N GLU A 300 12.37 -34.40 4.65
CA GLU A 300 11.73 -35.56 4.01
C GLU A 300 11.50 -35.37 2.51
N GLU A 301 11.24 -34.15 2.05
CA GLU A 301 10.85 -33.85 0.67
C GLU A 301 11.75 -32.76 0.08
N ARG A 302 12.26 -33.00 -1.13
CA ARG A 302 13.07 -32.02 -1.86
C ARG A 302 12.59 -31.88 -3.30
N CYS A 303 12.36 -30.64 -3.73
CA CYS A 303 12.05 -30.27 -5.11
C CYS A 303 13.19 -29.44 -5.67
N PHE A 304 13.70 -29.81 -6.85
CA PHE A 304 14.84 -29.17 -7.48
C PHE A 304 14.55 -28.75 -8.92
N LYS A 305 14.96 -27.54 -9.27
CA LYS A 305 15.01 -27.11 -10.66
C LYS A 305 16.30 -26.37 -10.98
N CYS A 306 16.99 -26.85 -12.01
CA CYS A 306 18.09 -26.13 -12.63
C CYS A 306 17.57 -25.11 -13.65
N PHE A 307 18.14 -23.91 -13.60
CA PHE A 307 17.91 -22.82 -14.52
C PHE A 307 19.19 -22.52 -15.28
N GLU A 308 19.06 -22.52 -16.61
CA GLU A 308 20.10 -21.97 -17.47
C GLU A 308 20.19 -20.46 -17.23
N THR A 309 21.42 -19.97 -17.08
CA THR A 309 21.70 -18.54 -16.89
C THR A 309 22.43 -17.98 -18.10
N LYS A 310 22.04 -16.78 -18.52
CA LYS A 310 22.73 -16.03 -19.59
C LYS A 310 23.86 -15.16 -19.03
N VAL A 311 23.86 -14.95 -17.72
CA VAL A 311 24.90 -14.20 -17.00
C VAL A 311 25.61 -15.19 -16.08
N PRO A 312 26.90 -15.51 -16.34
CA PRO A 312 27.60 -16.46 -15.50
C PRO A 312 27.76 -15.89 -14.08
N PRO A 313 27.44 -16.67 -13.04
CA PRO A 313 27.68 -16.31 -11.65
C PRO A 313 29.17 -16.42 -11.29
N SER A 314 29.47 -16.09 -10.03
CA SER A 314 30.79 -16.32 -9.40
C SER A 314 31.26 -17.76 -9.54
N ASP A 315 32.59 -17.95 -9.55
CA ASP A 315 33.22 -19.26 -9.66
C ASP A 315 32.97 -20.14 -8.43
N GLU A 316 32.85 -19.52 -7.24
CA GLU A 316 32.55 -20.20 -5.99
C GLU A 316 31.07 -20.58 -5.91
N ALA A 317 30.80 -21.82 -5.49
CA ALA A 317 29.47 -22.31 -5.22
C ALA A 317 28.94 -21.74 -3.91
N LEU A 318 27.78 -21.10 -3.95
CA LEU A 318 27.15 -20.44 -2.82
C LEU A 318 25.72 -20.94 -2.67
N LEU A 319 25.32 -21.21 -1.43
CA LEU A 319 23.95 -21.58 -1.08
C LEU A 319 23.32 -20.46 -0.26
N TYR A 320 22.19 -19.95 -0.73
CA TYR A 320 21.40 -18.97 -0.02
C TYR A 320 20.08 -19.56 0.44
N SER A 321 19.57 -19.04 1.53
CA SER A 321 18.25 -19.39 2.06
C SER A 321 17.36 -18.15 2.08
N LEU A 322 16.07 -18.31 1.78
CA LEU A 322 15.11 -17.22 1.68
C LEU A 322 13.68 -17.68 1.88
N THR A 323 12.82 -16.75 2.32
CA THR A 323 11.41 -17.02 2.55
C THR A 323 10.67 -17.22 1.23
N SER A 324 10.07 -18.39 1.06
CA SER A 324 9.40 -18.81 -0.18
C SER A 324 8.25 -17.88 -0.58
N THR A 325 7.44 -17.47 0.40
CA THR A 325 6.29 -16.59 0.16
C THR A 325 6.73 -15.21 -0.32
N GLU A 326 7.74 -14.62 0.31
CA GLU A 326 8.29 -13.31 -0.08
C GLU A 326 8.90 -13.37 -1.48
N PHE A 327 9.70 -14.41 -1.75
CA PHE A 327 10.33 -14.58 -3.06
C PHE A 327 9.30 -14.74 -4.18
N LYS A 328 8.29 -15.59 -3.95
CA LYS A 328 7.20 -15.81 -4.90
C LYS A 328 6.37 -14.54 -5.13
N GLN A 329 6.13 -13.75 -4.09
CA GLN A 329 5.42 -12.46 -4.21
C GLN A 329 6.21 -11.46 -5.05
N ALA A 330 7.51 -11.30 -4.77
CA ALA A 330 8.40 -10.42 -5.53
C ALA A 330 8.46 -10.81 -7.02
N ILE A 331 8.63 -12.10 -7.34
CA ILE A 331 8.61 -12.58 -8.72
C ILE A 331 7.23 -12.40 -9.37
N GLY A 332 6.15 -12.63 -8.62
CA GLY A 332 4.78 -12.44 -9.11
C GLY A 332 4.51 -11.00 -9.56
N GLN A 333 5.06 -10.02 -8.83
CA GLN A 333 4.99 -8.62 -9.21
C GLN A 333 5.92 -8.30 -10.38
N PHE A 334 7.17 -8.76 -10.34
CA PHE A 334 8.11 -8.57 -11.44
C PHE A 334 7.56 -9.10 -12.78
N LYS A 335 6.83 -10.22 -12.74
CA LYS A 335 6.17 -10.79 -13.93
C LYS A 335 5.17 -9.83 -14.60
N THR A 336 4.62 -8.86 -13.88
CA THR A 336 3.71 -7.85 -14.46
C THR A 336 4.40 -6.92 -15.46
N LEU A 337 5.74 -6.84 -15.42
CA LEU A 337 6.56 -6.14 -16.39
C LEU A 337 6.62 -6.81 -17.77
N ASN A 338 6.07 -8.01 -17.91
CA ASN A 338 6.06 -8.80 -19.15
C ASN A 338 7.47 -9.06 -19.72
N THR A 339 8.47 -9.14 -18.85
CA THR A 339 9.85 -9.52 -19.19
C THR A 339 9.98 -11.05 -19.20
N LYS A 340 10.74 -11.58 -20.16
CA LYS A 340 11.01 -13.03 -20.22
C LYS A 340 12.10 -13.46 -19.25
N GLU A 341 13.07 -12.57 -19.05
CA GLU A 341 14.27 -12.79 -18.26
C GLU A 341 14.30 -11.79 -17.11
N MET A 342 14.79 -12.23 -15.96
CA MET A 342 15.09 -11.40 -14.81
C MET A 342 16.58 -11.51 -14.51
N TYR A 343 17.20 -10.38 -14.23
CA TYR A 343 18.59 -10.33 -13.80
C TYR A 343 18.62 -10.21 -12.29
N LEU A 344 19.42 -11.05 -11.65
CA LEU A 344 19.50 -11.16 -10.21
C LEU A 344 20.90 -10.81 -9.76
N GLN A 345 21.00 -10.07 -8.67
CA GLN A 345 22.27 -9.79 -8.01
C GLN A 345 22.11 -10.05 -6.51
N VAL A 346 23.09 -10.74 -5.92
CA VAL A 346 23.22 -10.81 -4.47
C VAL A 346 24.00 -9.59 -4.02
N LEU A 347 23.35 -8.76 -3.22
CA LEU A 347 23.82 -7.47 -2.73
C LEU A 347 24.14 -7.60 -1.24
N ILE A 348 25.34 -7.17 -0.84
CA ILE A 348 25.76 -7.06 0.56
C ILE A 348 25.61 -5.60 0.99
N THR A 349 24.88 -5.36 2.07
CA THR A 349 24.73 -4.03 2.67
C THR A 349 25.98 -3.61 3.44
N PRO A 350 26.18 -2.32 3.76
CA PRO A 350 27.30 -1.88 4.60
C PRO A 350 27.37 -2.59 5.97
N GLU A 351 26.24 -3.05 6.49
CA GLU A 351 26.11 -3.80 7.74
C GLU A 351 26.41 -5.30 7.60
N GLY A 352 26.62 -5.79 6.36
CA GLY A 352 26.92 -7.18 6.05
C GLY A 352 25.70 -8.07 5.78
N SER A 353 24.49 -7.52 5.86
CA SER A 353 23.26 -8.24 5.49
C SER A 353 23.19 -8.48 3.97
N ARG A 354 22.50 -9.53 3.54
CA ARG A 354 22.36 -9.87 2.11
C ARG A 354 20.94 -9.67 1.61
N MET A 355 20.83 -9.21 0.38
CA MET A 355 19.57 -9.08 -0.35
C MET A 355 19.73 -9.59 -1.77
N LEU A 356 18.68 -10.22 -2.29
CA LEU A 356 18.55 -10.55 -3.69
C LEU A 356 17.86 -9.39 -4.41
N GLY A 357 18.60 -8.62 -5.20
CA GLY A 357 18.07 -7.58 -6.06
C GLY A 357 17.55 -8.16 -7.38
N LEU A 358 16.30 -7.83 -7.73
CA LEU A 358 15.64 -8.23 -8.97
C LEU A 358 15.68 -7.06 -9.95
N TYR A 359 16.39 -7.22 -11.06
CA TYR A 359 16.63 -6.17 -12.05
C TYR A 359 15.95 -6.48 -13.38
N LYS A 360 15.41 -5.44 -14.02
CA LYS A 360 14.76 -5.54 -15.33
C LYS A 360 15.75 -5.85 -16.45
N HIS A 361 16.96 -5.29 -16.36
CA HIS A 361 18.02 -5.38 -17.36
C HIS A 361 19.39 -5.43 -16.66
N THR A 362 20.43 -5.90 -17.34
CA THR A 362 21.81 -5.84 -16.81
C THR A 362 22.35 -4.43 -16.63
N LEU A 363 21.74 -3.45 -17.29
CA LEU A 363 22.12 -2.03 -17.24
C LEU A 363 21.25 -1.21 -16.27
N SER A 364 20.23 -1.82 -15.65
CA SER A 364 19.43 -1.13 -14.63
C SER A 364 20.33 -0.75 -13.47
N GLU A 365 20.33 0.53 -13.10
CA GLU A 365 21.10 1.05 -11.97
C GLU A 365 20.51 0.57 -10.65
N PHE A 366 19.18 0.55 -10.54
CA PHE A 366 18.46 0.18 -9.33
C PHE A 366 17.68 -1.13 -9.52
N PRO A 367 17.52 -1.92 -8.45
CA PRO A 367 16.64 -3.08 -8.51
C PRO A 367 15.19 -2.61 -8.70
N TYR A 368 14.39 -3.41 -9.40
CA TYR A 368 12.94 -3.29 -9.34
C TYR A 368 12.47 -3.60 -7.91
N SER A 369 12.94 -4.70 -7.32
CA SER A 369 12.61 -5.08 -5.94
C SER A 369 13.78 -5.83 -5.28
N THR A 370 13.76 -5.91 -3.96
CA THR A 370 14.74 -6.66 -3.17
C THR A 370 14.05 -7.70 -2.30
N VAL A 371 14.67 -8.85 -2.11
CA VAL A 371 14.22 -9.91 -1.18
C VAL A 371 15.34 -10.19 -0.19
N ALA A 372 15.05 -10.28 1.10
CA ALA A 372 16.05 -10.63 2.11
C ALA A 372 16.50 -12.07 1.90
N ILE A 373 17.81 -12.31 1.98
CA ILE A 373 18.40 -13.65 1.84
C ILE A 373 19.51 -13.83 2.88
N GLU A 374 19.78 -15.08 3.26
CA GLU A 374 20.86 -15.44 4.17
C GLU A 374 21.80 -16.42 3.48
N LEU A 375 23.10 -16.30 3.76
CA LEU A 375 24.07 -17.31 3.33
C LEU A 375 23.90 -18.56 4.21
N PHE A 376 23.83 -19.73 3.61
CA PHE A 376 23.60 -21.00 4.31
C PHE A 376 24.67 -22.04 3.94
N PRO A 377 25.92 -21.85 4.40
CA PRO A 377 27.03 -22.72 4.03
C PRO A 377 26.89 -24.14 4.60
N GLU A 378 26.18 -24.31 5.72
CA GLU A 378 26.03 -25.60 6.40
C GLU A 378 25.29 -26.64 5.54
N GLY A 379 24.37 -26.20 4.68
CA GLY A 379 23.63 -27.08 3.77
C GLY A 379 24.29 -27.26 2.39
N LEU A 380 25.44 -26.62 2.14
CA LEU A 380 26.06 -26.63 0.82
C LEU A 380 26.47 -28.03 0.39
N GLU A 381 27.17 -28.77 1.26
CA GLU A 381 27.63 -30.14 0.97
C GLU A 381 26.46 -31.08 0.66
N ASP A 382 25.38 -31.00 1.44
CA ASP A 382 24.17 -31.81 1.23
C ASP A 382 23.50 -31.52 -0.12
N ILE A 383 23.41 -30.25 -0.50
CA ILE A 383 22.82 -29.84 -1.77
C ILE A 383 23.72 -30.28 -2.94
N GLU A 384 25.04 -30.20 -2.80
CA GLU A 384 25.97 -30.65 -3.83
C GLU A 384 25.92 -32.17 -4.02
N ALA A 385 25.84 -32.93 -2.93
CA ALA A 385 25.66 -34.39 -2.98
C ALA A 385 24.36 -34.79 -3.69
N ASP A 386 23.26 -34.10 -3.40
CA ASP A 386 21.98 -34.31 -4.09
C ASP A 386 22.05 -33.99 -5.58
N ILE A 387 22.71 -32.88 -5.93
CA ILE A 387 22.91 -32.49 -7.33
C ILE A 387 23.71 -33.55 -8.08
N GLU A 388 24.81 -34.03 -7.49
CA GLU A 388 25.65 -35.06 -8.10
C GLU A 388 24.88 -36.38 -8.26
N PHE A 389 24.12 -36.77 -7.22
CA PHE A 389 23.24 -37.95 -7.28
C PHE A 389 22.24 -37.82 -8.42
N HIS A 390 21.50 -36.71 -8.53
CA HIS A 390 20.51 -36.52 -9.60
C HIS A 390 21.12 -36.44 -10.99
N GLN A 391 22.34 -35.90 -11.14
CA GLN A 391 23.07 -35.90 -12.41
C GLN A 391 23.55 -37.28 -12.82
N SER A 392 23.78 -38.17 -11.85
CA SER A 392 24.14 -39.58 -12.10
C SER A 392 22.96 -40.44 -12.56
N ILE A 393 21.73 -39.98 -12.31
CA ILE A 393 20.51 -40.65 -12.79
C ILE A 393 20.36 -40.34 -14.28
N THR A 394 20.86 -41.23 -15.14
CA THR A 394 20.40 -41.26 -16.54
C THR A 394 18.88 -41.45 -16.54
N PRO A 395 18.10 -40.63 -17.26
CA PRO A 395 16.69 -40.92 -17.44
C PRO A 395 16.62 -42.28 -18.11
N THR A 396 16.19 -43.30 -17.37
CA THR A 396 15.74 -44.53 -17.97
C THR A 396 14.67 -44.10 -18.97
N GLN A 397 14.87 -44.44 -20.26
CA GLN A 397 13.74 -44.58 -21.15
C GLN A 397 12.68 -45.30 -20.34
N ALA A 398 11.48 -44.71 -20.27
CA ALA A 398 10.34 -45.33 -19.65
C ALA A 398 10.05 -46.64 -20.40
N ASP A 399 10.81 -47.68 -20.08
CA ASP A 399 10.42 -49.05 -20.23
C ASP A 399 9.27 -49.21 -19.25
N LEU A 400 8.09 -49.27 -19.86
CA LEU A 400 7.13 -50.35 -19.67
C LEU A 400 6.67 -50.56 -18.22
N PHE A 401 5.33 -50.50 -18.07
CA PHE A 401 4.53 -50.94 -16.92
C PHE A 401 4.23 -49.89 -15.84
N CYS A 402 3.19 -49.09 -16.04
CA CYS A 402 1.80 -49.43 -15.64
C CYS A 402 0.79 -48.55 -16.37
#